data_AF-A0A822I909-F1
#
_entry.id   AF-A0A822I909-F1
#
_cell.length_a   1.000
_cell.length_b   1.000
_cell.length_c   1.000
_cell.angle_alpha   90.00
_cell.angle_beta   90.00
_cell.angle_gamma   90.00
#
_symmetry.space_group_name_H-M   'P 1'
#
loop_
_entity.id
_entity.type
_entity.pdbx_description
1 polymer ?
#
loop_
_entity_poly.entity_id
_entity_poly.type
_entity_poly.pdbx_seq_one_letter_code
_entity_poly.pdbx_strand_id
1 'polypeptide(L)' 'MNTDRPPSHQEWKALYDAAIEFKKAAPWDWMHDIDIFGVQDPVSGEIGYCCIMGAAAGS' A
#
# COMPACT_ATOMS: atom_id res chain seq x y z
N MET A 1 -12.16 0.81 15.22
CA MET A 1 -11.46 2.07 15.57
C MET A 1 -12.35 3.24 15.18
N ASN A 2 -12.46 4.28 16.00
CA ASN A 2 -13.32 5.44 15.70
C ASN A 2 -12.62 6.34 14.66
N THR A 3 -13.10 6.36 13.42
CA THR A 3 -12.50 7.08 12.27
C THR A 3 -13.05 8.49 12.07
N ASP A 4 -13.81 9.02 13.04
CA ASP A 4 -14.55 10.27 12.89
C ASP A 4 -13.70 11.55 12.98
N ARG A 5 -12.38 11.46 13.20
CA ARG A 5 -11.50 12.64 13.13
C ARG A 5 -10.86 12.77 11.75
N PRO A 6 -10.84 13.96 11.15
CA PRO A 6 -10.08 14.18 9.94
C PRO A 6 -8.59 13.89 10.20
N PRO A 7 -7.86 13.32 9.22
CA PRO A 7 -6.43 13.11 9.36
C PRO A 7 -5.70 14.45 9.52
N SER A 8 -4.68 14.47 10.37
CA SER A 8 -3.79 15.60 10.58
C SER A 8 -2.88 15.83 9.38
N HIS A 9 -2.27 17.01 9.30
CA HIS A 9 -1.30 17.31 8.24
C HIS A 9 -0.10 16.35 8.23
N GLN A 10 0.33 15.88 9.41
CA GLN A 10 1.43 14.91 9.53
C GLN A 10 1.03 13.53 9.00
N GLU A 11 -0.20 13.08 9.28
CA GLU A 11 -0.72 11.82 8.75
C GLU A 11 -0.85 11.87 7.23
N TRP A 12 -1.32 13.00 6.68
CA TRP A 12 -1.32 13.22 5.24
C TRP A 12 0.09 13.19 4.65
N LYS A 13 1.04 13.89 5.27
CA LYS A 13 2.43 13.90 4.81
C LYS A 13 3.00 12.48 4.78
N ALA A 14 2.82 11.70 5.85
CA ALA A 14 3.30 10.33 5.92
C ALA A 14 2.69 9.44 4.83
N LEU A 15 1.39 9.60 4.54
CA LEU A 15 0.72 8.89 3.46
C LEU A 15 1.32 9.22 2.08
N TYR A 16 1.54 10.51 1.79
CA TYR A 16 2.15 10.93 0.52
C TYR A 16 3.59 10.46 0.39
N ASP A 17 4.39 10.52 1.46
CA ASP A 17 5.75 10.00 1.47
C ASP A 17 5.76 8.50 1.15
N ALA A 18 4.87 7.72 1.79
CA ALA A 18 4.73 6.29 1.52
C ALA A 18 4.31 6.00 0.07
N ALA A 19 3.37 6.78 -0.49
CA ALA A 19 2.93 6.65 -1.88
C ALA A 19 4.06 6.95 -2.88
N ILE A 20 4.91 7.94 -2.57
CA ILE A 20 6.10 8.26 -3.38
C ILE A 20 7.10 7.09 -3.36
N GLU A 21 7.39 6.52 -2.20
CA GLU A 21 8.30 5.37 -2.09
C GLU A 21 7.73 4.13 -2.79
N PHE A 22 6.43 3.86 -2.64
CA PHE A 22 5.76 2.79 -3.39
C PHE A 22 5.89 2.97 -4.90
N LYS A 23 5.73 4.22 -5.39
CA LYS A 23 5.92 4.54 -6.80
C LYS A 23 7.35 4.29 -7.28
N LYS A 24 8.35 4.66 -6.48
CA LYS A 24 9.77 4.45 -6.80
C LYS A 24 10.14 2.97 -6.82
N ALA A 25 9.54 2.17 -5.96
CA ALA A 25 9.78 0.73 -5.89
C ALA A 25 9.24 -0.02 -7.13
N ALA A 26 8.29 0.59 -7.86
CA ALA A 26 7.68 0.06 -9.09
C ALA A 26 7.35 -1.46 -9.01
N PRO A 27 6.60 -1.90 -7.99
CA PRO A 27 6.36 -3.33 -7.76
C PRO A 27 5.63 -4.02 -8.92
N TRP A 28 4.88 -3.27 -9.72
CA TRP A 28 4.20 -3.76 -10.93
C TRP A 28 5.15 -4.21 -12.05
N ASP A 29 6.45 -3.87 -11.97
CA ASP A 29 7.45 -4.36 -12.93
C ASP A 29 7.85 -5.82 -12.66
N TRP A 30 7.57 -6.35 -11.47
CA TRP A 30 8.00 -7.68 -11.04
C TRP A 30 6.97 -8.48 -10.22
N MET A 31 5.81 -7.90 -9.89
CA MET A 31 4.66 -8.59 -9.29
C MET A 31 3.45 -8.50 -10.22
N HIS A 32 2.80 -9.63 -10.43
CA HIS A 32 1.53 -9.71 -11.14
C HIS A 32 0.34 -9.59 -10.18
N ASP A 33 -0.84 -9.33 -10.72
CA ASP A 33 -2.11 -9.25 -9.97
C ASP A 33 -2.50 -10.57 -9.29
N ILE A 34 -1.93 -11.68 -9.74
CA ILE A 34 -2.05 -13.01 -9.11
C ILE A 34 -1.11 -13.21 -7.91
N ASP A 35 -0.09 -12.35 -7.75
CA ASP A 35 0.88 -12.44 -6.66
C ASP A 35 0.31 -11.73 -5.42
N ILE A 36 -0.30 -12.52 -4.54
CA ILE A 36 -0.85 -12.03 -3.27
C ILE A 36 0.24 -12.01 -2.21
N PHE A 37 0.39 -10.88 -1.52
CA PHE A 37 1.28 -10.75 -0.37
C PHE A 37 0.52 -10.24 0.85
N GLY A 38 0.97 -10.69 2.03
CA GLY A 38 0.41 -10.26 3.31
C GLY A 38 1.11 -9.01 3.81
N VAL A 39 0.32 -8.01 4.22
CA VAL A 39 0.79 -6.83 4.97
C VAL A 39 0.29 -6.97 6.38
N GLN A 40 1.21 -7.14 7.33
CA GLN A 40 0.86 -7.19 8.75
C GLN A 40 0.90 -5.80 9.36
N ASP A 41 -0.18 -5.41 10.05
CA ASP A 41 -0.17 -4.27 10.96
C ASP A 41 0.66 -4.65 12.20
N PRO A 42 1.80 -3.97 12.46
CA PRO A 42 2.66 -4.30 13.59
C PRO A 42 2.04 -3.98 14.96
N VAL A 43 0.95 -3.21 15.03
CA VAL A 43 0.29 -2.82 16.29
C VAL A 43 -0.82 -3.78 16.66
N SER A 44 -1.72 -4.09 15.73
CA SER A 44 -2.87 -4.99 15.96
C SER A 44 -2.54 -6.47 15.69
N GLY A 45 -1.51 -6.74 14.88
CA GLY A 45 -1.18 -8.08 14.39
C GLY A 45 -2.07 -8.55 13.23
N GLU A 46 -3.03 -7.73 12.79
CA GLU A 46 -3.90 -8.05 11.66
C GLU A 46 -3.11 -8.18 10.35
N ILE A 47 -3.45 -9.16 9.53
CA ILE A 47 -2.85 -9.37 8.21
C ILE A 47 -3.87 -9.01 7.14
N GLY A 48 -3.57 -7.96 6.37
CA GLY A 48 -4.26 -7.64 5.12
C GLY A 48 -3.64 -8.40 3.95
N TYR A 49 -4.46 -9.00 3.09
CA TYR A 49 -3.98 -9.59 1.84
C TYR A 49 -4.12 -8.57 0.71
N CYS A 50 -3.02 -8.31 0.01
CA CYS A 50 -2.94 -7.31 -1.05
C CYS A 50 -2.47 -7.94 -2.36
N CYS A 51 -2.90 -7.37 -3.49
CA CYS A 51 -2.34 -7.65 -4.81
C CYS A 51 -1.88 -6.33 -5.45
N ILE A 52 -0.89 -6.42 -6.35
CA ILE A 52 -0.42 -5.29 -7.14
C ILE A 52 -1.15 -5.27 -8.48
N MET A 53 -1.98 -4.25 -8.69
CA MET A 53 -2.63 -4.03 -9.98
C MET A 53 -1.72 -3.16 -10.87
N GLY A 54 -1.64 -3.45 -12.18
CA GLY A 54 -0.91 -2.62 -13.14
C GLY A 54 0.06 -3.38 -14.05
N ALA A 55 0.36 -4.65 -13.75
CA ALA A 55 1.24 -5.49 -14.59
C ALA A 55 0.67 -5.77 -16.01
N ALA A 56 -0.60 -5.45 -16.27
CA ALA A 56 -1.26 -5.66 -17.57
C ALA A 56 -0.89 -4.64 -18.66
N ALA A 57 -0.10 -3.60 -18.36
CA ALA A 57 0.28 -2.57 -19.35
C ALA A 57 1.40 -2.99 -20.33
N GLY A 58 1.83 -4.26 -20.30
CA GLY A 58 2.98 -4.77 -21.06
C GLY A 58 2.68 -5.92 -22.03
N SER A 59 1.42 -6.14 -22.43
CA SER A 59 1.06 -7.12 -23.48
C SER A 59 0.88 -6.46 -24.84
#